data_AF-A0A383B3T2-F1
#
_entry.id   AF-A0A383B3T2-F1
#
_cell.length_a   1.000
_cell.length_b   1.000
_cell.length_c   1.000
_cell.angle_alpha   90.00
_cell.angle_beta   90.00
_cell.angle_gamma   90.00
#
_symmetry.space_group_name_H-M   'P 1'
#
loop_
_entity.id
_entity.type
_entity.pdbx_description
1 polymer ?
#
loop_
_entity_poly.entity_id
_entity_poly.type
_entity_poly.pdbx_seq_one_letter_code
_entity_poly.pdbx_strand_id
1 'polypeptide(L)'
;MKRIGIDVGGTNTDLVLLEGNEVVQSFKTITTSDVTSGIRNTLLEIVRSAKSDLGEIDAVMIGTTHFVNAIVQRQNLNRVGALRICLPSCG
;
A
#
# COMPACT_ATOMS: atom_id res chain seq x y z
N MET A 1 -19.33 7.19 9.09
CA MET A 1 -18.24 7.22 8.11
C MET A 1 -17.30 6.05 8.41
N LYS A 2 -17.25 5.08 7.50
CA LYS A 2 -16.38 3.90 7.58
C LYS A 2 -15.21 4.05 6.62
N ARG A 3 -14.00 3.83 7.13
CA ARG A 3 -12.75 4.05 6.38
C ARG A 3 -11.84 2.86 6.55
N ILE A 4 -11.06 2.55 5.53
CA ILE A 4 -10.05 1.49 5.57
C ILE A 4 -8.67 2.13 5.49
N GLY A 5 -7.80 1.83 6.44
CA GLY A 5 -6.38 2.15 6.38
C GLY A 5 -5.58 0.89 6.08
N ILE A 6 -4.65 0.96 5.14
CA ILE A 6 -3.75 -0.13 4.75
C ILE A 6 -2.32 0.39 4.84
N ASP A 7 -1.46 -0.29 5.58
CA ASP A 7 -0.01 -0.04 5.62
C ASP A 7 0.75 -1.27 5.12
N VAL A 8 1.38 -1.14 3.96
CA VAL A 8 2.16 -2.21 3.34
C VAL A 8 3.64 -2.01 3.64
N GLY A 9 4.15 -2.82 4.57
CA GLY A 9 5.57 -2.97 4.88
C GLY A 9 6.28 -4.01 4.01
N GLY A 10 7.58 -4.21 4.26
CA GLY A 10 8.36 -5.24 3.57
C GLY A 10 8.06 -6.68 4.00
N THR A 11 7.57 -6.88 5.23
CA THR A 11 7.29 -8.22 5.78
C THR A 11 5.81 -8.42 6.07
N ASN A 12 5.13 -7.37 6.54
CA ASN A 12 3.73 -7.44 6.92
C ASN A 12 2.94 -6.32 6.28
N THR A 13 1.68 -6.62 5.99
CA THR A 13 0.65 -5.66 5.62
C THR A 13 -0.35 -5.58 6.75
N ASP A 14 -0.54 -4.38 7.27
CA ASP A 14 -1.46 -4.07 8.35
C ASP A 14 -2.69 -3.37 7.76
N LEU A 15 -3.89 -3.83 8.13
CA LEU A 15 -5.13 -3.23 7.69
C LEU A 15 -6.02 -2.94 8.91
N VAL A 16 -6.56 -1.73 8.97
CA VAL A 16 -7.53 -1.29 9.98
C VAL A 16 -8.82 -0.81 9.34
N LEU A 17 -9.96 -1.29 9.84
CA LEU A 17 -11.27 -0.74 9.57
C LEU A 17 -11.62 0.24 10.70
N LEU A 18 -11.98 1.46 10.31
CA LEU A 18 -12.33 2.56 11.19
C LEU A 18 -13.81 2.91 11.01
N GLU A 19 -14.54 3.08 12.10
CA GLU A 19 -15.87 3.67 12.10
C GLU A 19 -15.86 4.93 12.98
N GLY A 20 -16.03 6.11 12.36
CA GLY A 20 -15.62 7.34 13.03
C GLY A 20 -14.14 7.23 13.45
N ASN A 21 -13.79 7.59 14.68
CA ASN A 21 -12.42 7.50 15.18
C ASN A 21 -12.08 6.18 15.89
N GLU A 22 -12.97 5.20 15.85
CA GLU A 22 -12.76 3.91 16.51
C GLU A 22 -12.29 2.83 15.55
N VAL A 23 -11.33 2.02 15.99
CA VAL A 23 -10.88 0.83 15.25
C VAL A 23 -11.86 -0.29 15.56
N VAL A 24 -12.68 -0.65 14.58
CA VAL A 24 -13.66 -1.73 14.70
C VAL A 24 -13.05 -3.09 14.36
N GLN A 25 -12.04 -3.12 13.49
CA GLN A 25 -11.37 -4.36 13.12
C GLN A 25 -9.95 -4.11 12.64
N SER A 26 -9.05 -5.06 12.89
CA SER A 26 -7.70 -5.05 12.35
C SER A 26 -7.30 -6.42 11.84
N PHE A 27 -6.47 -6.41 10.80
CA PHE A 27 -5.89 -7.59 10.18
C PHE A 27 -4.41 -7.37 9.94
N LYS A 28 -3.64 -8.42 10.17
CA LYS A 28 -2.22 -8.46 9.86
C LYS A 28 -1.94 -9.68 9.01
N THR A 29 -1.33 -9.47 7.86
CA THR A 29 -0.93 -10.55 6.95
C THR A 29 0.51 -10.39 6.51
N ILE A 30 1.13 -11.47 6.06
CA ILE A 30 2.46 -11.42 5.47
C ILE A 30 2.37 -10.67 4.13
N THR A 31 3.29 -9.71 3.91
CA THR A 31 3.40 -9.01 2.64
C THR A 31 3.79 -9.99 1.55
N THR A 32 2.96 -10.05 0.51
CA THR A 32 3.22 -10.84 -0.69
C THR A 32 4.16 -10.09 -1.64
N SER A 33 4.92 -10.83 -2.45
CA SER A 33 5.77 -10.24 -3.49
C SER A 33 4.96 -9.42 -4.50
N ASP A 34 3.77 -9.90 -4.87
CA ASP A 34 2.77 -9.10 -5.54
C ASP A 34 1.92 -8.34 -4.50
N VAL A 35 2.34 -7.11 -4.23
CA VAL A 35 1.65 -6.20 -3.30
C VAL A 35 0.19 -5.96 -3.71
N THR A 36 -0.10 -5.87 -5.00
CA THR A 36 -1.44 -5.54 -5.50
C THR A 36 -2.41 -6.68 -5.18
N SER A 37 -2.02 -7.91 -5.48
CA SER A 37 -2.83 -9.08 -5.13
C SER A 37 -2.93 -9.28 -3.63
N GLY A 38 -1.86 -8.97 -2.88
CA GLY A 38 -1.86 -8.98 -1.41
C GLY A 38 -2.94 -8.07 -0.82
N ILE A 39 -2.92 -6.79 -1.19
CA ILE A 39 -3.91 -5.79 -0.75
C ILE A 39 -5.33 -6.24 -1.10
N ARG A 40 -5.55 -6.71 -2.33
CA ARG A 40 -6.87 -7.19 -2.78
C ARG A 40 -7.37 -8.36 -1.94
N ASN A 41 -6.50 -9.33 -1.64
CA ASN A 41 -6.88 -10.50 -0.85
C ASN A 41 -7.24 -10.11 0.59
N THR A 42 -6.48 -9.21 1.21
CA THR A 42 -6.78 -8.72 2.56
C THR A 42 -8.12 -7.98 2.60
N LEU A 43 -8.39 -7.12 1.61
CA LEU A 43 -9.69 -6.44 1.48
C LEU A 43 -10.86 -7.42 1.36
N LEU A 44 -10.70 -8.48 0.55
CA LEU A 44 -11.72 -9.54 0.43
C LEU A 44 -11.94 -10.28 1.75
N GLU A 45 -10.90 -10.46 2.56
CA GLU A 45 -10.98 -11.14 3.84
C GLU A 45 -11.77 -10.33 4.87
N ILE A 46 -11.63 -9.00 4.88
CA ILE A 46 -12.46 -8.10 5.69
C ILE A 46 -13.91 -8.18 5.27
N VAL A 47 -14.18 -8.12 3.96
CA VAL A 47 -15.54 -8.25 3.41
C VAL A 47 -16.20 -9.55 3.84
N ARG A 48 -15.46 -10.66 3.82
CA ARG A 48 -15.95 -11.96 4.28
C ARG A 48 -16.14 -12.01 5.80
N SER A 49 -15.21 -11.44 6.56
CA SER A 49 -15.22 -11.48 8.03
C SER A 49 -16.32 -10.62 8.64
N ALA A 50 -16.70 -9.53 7.98
CA ALA A 50 -17.71 -8.59 8.47
C ALA A 50 -19.13 -9.15 8.44
N LYS A 51 -19.32 -10.36 7.89
CA LYS A 51 -20.50 -11.24 7.83
C LYS A 51 -21.85 -10.66 7.38
N SER A 52 -22.12 -9.36 7.51
CA SER A 52 -23.40 -8.78 7.08
C SER A 52 -23.53 -7.25 7.09
N ASP A 53 -22.57 -6.44 7.57
CA ASP A 53 -22.77 -4.97 7.50
C ASP A 53 -21.48 -4.12 7.48
N LEU A 54 -20.68 -4.25 6.42
CA LEU A 54 -19.67 -3.22 6.14
C LEU A 54 -20.32 -1.88 5.78
N GLY A 55 -21.60 -1.85 5.41
CA GLY A 55 -22.25 -0.67 4.87
C GLY A 55 -21.46 -0.07 3.70
N GLU A 56 -21.61 1.24 3.51
CA GLU A 56 -20.82 1.99 2.54
C GLU A 56 -19.43 2.32 3.13
N ILE A 57 -18.37 2.00 2.38
CA ILE A 57 -17.01 2.41 2.71
C ILE A 57 -16.72 3.74 2.03
N ASP A 58 -16.54 4.78 2.82
CA ASP A 58 -16.38 6.15 2.32
C ASP A 58 -14.99 6.38 1.70
N ALA A 59 -13.96 5.72 2.23
CA ALA A 59 -12.58 5.89 1.77
C ALA A 59 -11.68 4.69 2.09
N VAL A 60 -10.68 4.50 1.22
CA VAL A 60 -9.55 3.59 1.43
C VAL A 60 -8.26 4.40 1.33
N MET A 61 -7.41 4.30 2.35
CA MET A 61 -6.11 4.95 2.43
C MET A 61 -5.02 3.88 2.42
N ILE A 62 -4.08 3.99 1.49
CA ILE A 62 -2.98 3.03 1.32
C ILE A 62 -1.66 3.76 1.54
N GLY A 63 -0.99 3.43 2.63
CA GLY A 63 0.42 3.74 2.87
C GLY A 63 1.29 2.55 2.48
N THR A 64 2.45 2.80 1.88
CA THR A 64 3.41 1.73 1.64
C THR A 64 4.84 2.24 1.74
N THR A 65 5.71 1.41 2.29
CA THR A 65 7.17 1.63 2.30
C THR A 65 7.88 0.92 1.15
N HIS A 66 7.16 0.15 0.33
CA HIS A 66 7.73 -0.70 -0.70
C HIS A 66 8.50 0.10 -1.77
N PHE A 67 8.05 1.32 -2.10
CA PHE A 67 8.74 2.21 -3.02
C PHE A 67 10.10 2.69 -2.46
N VAL A 68 10.11 3.19 -1.23
CA VAL A 68 11.33 3.66 -0.57
C VAL A 68 12.32 2.51 -0.40
N ASN A 69 11.84 1.31 -0.03
CA ASN A 69 12.67 0.13 0.10
C ASN A 69 13.33 -0.27 -1.23
N ALA A 70 12.58 -0.23 -2.33
CA ALA A 70 13.13 -0.52 -3.66
C ALA A 70 14.27 0.44 -4.04
N ILE A 71 14.14 1.73 -3.70
CA ILE A 71 15.18 2.74 -3.93
C ILE A 71 16.40 2.50 -3.04
N VAL A 72 16.20 2.33 -1.72
CA VAL A 72 17.29 2.16 -0.75
C VAL A 72 18.08 0.88 -1.02
N GLN A 73 17.39 -0.22 -1.35
CA GLN A 73 18.01 -1.51 -1.64
C GLN A 73 18.54 -1.63 -3.07
N ARG A 74 18.15 -0.70 -3.97
CA ARG A 74 18.46 -0.72 -5.41
C ARG A 74 18.05 -2.03 -6.09
N GLN A 75 16.88 -2.55 -5.72
CA GLN A 75 16.33 -3.80 -6.25
C GLN A 75 14.98 -3.56 -6.93
N ASN A 76 14.66 -4.39 -7.94
CA ASN A 76 13.39 -4.34 -8.68
C ASN A 76 13.06 -2.96 -9.27
N LEU A 77 14.08 -2.15 -9.58
CA LEU A 77 13.93 -0.87 -10.25
C LEU A 77 13.99 -1.07 -11.76
N ASN A 78 13.13 -0.37 -12.48
CA ASN A 78 13.21 -0.32 -13.94
C ASN A 78 14.54 0.30 -14.38
N ARG A 79 15.14 -0.23 -15.45
CA ARG A 79 16.29 0.42 -16.08
C ARG A 79 15.84 1.72 -16.70
N VAL A 80 16.44 2.82 -16.25
CA VAL A 80 16.17 4.17 -16.75
C VAL A 80 17.46 4.79 -17.27
N GLY A 81 17.36 5.52 -18.39
CA GLY A 81 18.44 6.36 -18.91
C GLY A 81 18.11 7.84 -18.66
N ALA A 82 19.10 8.63 -18.28
CA ALA A 82 18.95 10.08 -18.17
C ALA A 82 19.82 10.76 -19.22
N LEU A 83 19.20 11.56 -20.10
CA LEU A 83 19.90 12.41 -21.06
C LEU A 83 19.78 13.87 -20.61
N ARG A 84 20.91 14.48 -20.27
CA ARG A 84 21.00 15.92 -20.00
C ARG A 84 21.74 16.59 -21.14
N ILE A 85 21.06 17.49 -21.86
CA ILE A 85 21.68 18.33 -22.88
C ILE A 85 22.18 19.60 -22.20
N CYS A 86 23.46 19.91 -22.37
CA CYS A 86 24.07 21.15 -21.87
C CYS A 86 24.51 22.01 -23.07
N LEU A 87 24.46 23.33 -22.90
CA LEU A 87 25.09 24.28 -23.83
C LEU A 87 26.61 24.01 -23.87
N PRO A 88 27.30 24.28 -25.00
CA PRO A 88 28.75 24.12 -25.08
C PRO A 88 29.44 24.95 -24.00
N SER A 89 30.19 24.29 -23.11
CA SER A 89 31.09 24.94 -22.15
C SER A 89 32.38 25.31 -22.87
N CYS A 90 32.35 26.35 -23.69
CA CYS A 90 33.55 26.93 -24.28
C CYS A 90 34.01 28.09 -23.41
N GLY A 91 35.15 27.91 -22.75
CA GLY A 91 36.07 28.97 -22.38
C GLY A 91 37.23 28.94 -23.35
#